data_AF-A0A708E361-F1
#
_entry.id   AF-A0A708E361-F1
#
_cell.length_a   1.000
_cell.length_b   1.000
_cell.length_c   1.000
_cell.angle_alpha   90.00
_cell.angle_beta   90.00
_cell.angle_gamma   90.00
#
_symmetry.space_group_name_H-M   'P 1'
#
loop_
_entity.id
_entity.type
_entity.pdbx_description
1 polymer ?
#
loop_
_entity_poly.entity_id
_entity_poly.type
_entity_poly.pdbx_seq_one_letter_code
_entity_poly.pdbx_strand_id
1 'polypeptide(L)'
;MNDEDLNTQDVIERISSAYGVSTQRALAEVLGVPSNSVSTWVQRNSFPGKAIIQCSLDTGADLNWLLTGQVSSLHLQDSSPLKGKPLYDEILASGGKPVLRRILDAYGFTMQKELGDLLDISSGTISTWVRRNFFPGDVVVTCALDTGVSLEWLATGKGNMRESKEASISDVLTIKKSRLESGELKDAGRWHPDPSMIPASAEDLVFVEGVNSSWLVDCSASNIANGRWLISIDGALDVFDVVRLPGGKARLSNKFAEFECNLSDITPSGVIIFTLEKHV
;
A
#
# COMPACT_ATOMS: atom_id res chain seq x y z
N MET A 1 -6.47 -4.36 29.84
CA MET A 1 -5.04 -4.16 29.55
C MET A 1 -4.36 -4.36 30.88
N ASN A 2 -3.63 -5.46 31.05
CA ASN A 2 -2.94 -5.73 32.31
C ASN A 2 -1.79 -4.73 32.42
N ASP A 3 -1.71 -4.03 33.55
CA ASP A 3 -0.54 -3.23 33.97
C ASP A 3 0.65 -4.18 34.20
N GLU A 4 1.25 -4.71 33.12
CA GLU A 4 2.64 -5.12 33.18
C GLU A 4 3.47 -3.85 33.02
N ASP A 5 4.12 -3.48 34.13
CA ASP A 5 4.91 -2.25 34.30
C ASP A 5 5.81 -1.97 33.10
N LEU A 6 5.48 -0.91 32.34
CA LEU A 6 6.37 -0.35 31.31
C LEU A 6 7.67 0.10 31.97
N ASN A 7 8.71 -0.71 31.85
CA ASN A 7 10.04 -0.40 32.35
C ASN A 7 10.71 0.64 31.44
N THR A 8 11.04 1.80 32.01
CA THR A 8 11.67 2.91 31.28
C THR A 8 13.03 2.52 30.71
N GLN A 9 13.77 1.63 31.38
CA GLN A 9 15.07 1.14 30.88
C GLN A 9 14.91 0.45 29.52
N ASP A 10 13.93 -0.44 29.38
CA ASP A 10 13.70 -1.20 28.15
C ASP A 10 13.25 -0.29 27.02
N VAL A 11 12.48 0.75 27.32
CA VAL A 11 12.05 1.78 26.35
C VAL A 11 13.27 2.55 25.84
N ILE A 12 14.17 2.97 26.74
CA ILE A 12 15.40 3.71 26.38
C ILE A 12 16.35 2.84 25.53
N GLU A 13 16.47 1.55 25.84
CA GLU A 13 17.26 0.62 25.03
C GLU A 13 16.71 0.47 23.62
N ARG A 14 15.38 0.40 23.46
CA ARG A 14 14.73 0.31 22.15
C ARG A 14 14.86 1.61 21.35
N ILE A 15 14.73 2.77 21.99
CA ILE A 15 15.02 4.07 21.35
C ILE A 15 16.49 4.12 20.92
N SER A 16 17.42 3.67 21.77
CA SER A 16 18.86 3.64 21.45
C SER A 16 19.15 2.76 20.24
N SER A 17 18.52 1.59 20.19
CA SER A 17 18.62 0.65 19.07
C SER A 17 18.08 1.26 17.77
N ALA A 18 16.92 1.94 17.81
CA ALA A 18 16.31 2.58 16.65
C ALA A 18 17.18 3.69 16.04
N TYR A 19 17.84 4.49 16.87
CA TYR A 19 18.79 5.51 16.42
C TYR A 19 20.20 4.96 16.12
N GLY A 20 20.46 3.66 16.38
CA GLY A 20 21.78 3.05 16.20
C GLY A 20 22.85 3.59 17.16
N VAL A 21 22.46 4.09 18.33
CA VAL A 21 23.37 4.65 19.34
C VAL A 21 23.58 3.68 20.50
N SER A 22 24.82 3.56 20.97
CA SER A 22 25.19 2.64 22.07
C SER A 22 25.41 3.32 23.42
N THR A 23 25.38 4.66 23.47
CA THR A 23 25.63 5.43 24.70
C THR A 23 24.50 6.39 25.01
N GLN A 24 24.17 6.55 26.29
CA GLN A 24 23.13 7.50 26.75
C GLN A 24 23.47 8.95 26.38
N ARG A 25 24.77 9.28 26.29
CA ARG A 25 25.23 10.60 25.85
C ARG A 25 24.89 10.85 24.38
N ALA A 26 25.20 9.90 23.50
CA ALA A 26 24.87 10.01 22.08
C ALA A 26 23.35 10.07 21.87
N LEU A 27 22.59 9.29 22.65
CA LEU A 27 21.12 9.36 22.63
C LEU A 27 20.60 10.76 23.03
N ALA A 28 21.17 11.36 24.06
CA ALA A 28 20.77 12.71 24.49
C ALA A 28 21.08 13.78 23.42
N GLU A 29 22.21 13.65 22.72
CA GLU A 29 22.59 14.53 21.60
C GLU A 29 21.59 14.40 20.43
N VAL A 30 21.21 13.18 20.04
CA VAL A 30 20.24 12.92 18.96
C VAL A 30 18.84 13.41 19.31
N LEU A 31 18.39 13.20 20.55
CA LEU A 31 17.09 13.66 21.04
C LEU A 31 17.04 15.17 21.34
N GLY A 32 18.18 15.88 21.27
CA GLY A 32 18.28 17.29 21.61
C GLY A 32 17.95 17.61 23.09
N VAL A 33 18.23 16.67 24.00
CA VAL A 33 17.96 16.81 25.45
C VAL A 33 19.26 16.95 26.26
N PRO A 34 19.21 17.53 27.47
CA PRO A 34 20.39 17.59 28.34
C PRO A 34 20.98 16.20 28.62
N SER A 35 22.31 16.10 28.69
CA SER A 35 23.06 14.84 28.82
C SER A 35 22.70 13.98 30.05
N ASN A 36 22.11 14.59 31.08
CA ASN A 36 21.64 13.91 32.29
C ASN A 36 20.18 13.40 32.20
N SER A 37 19.44 13.77 31.15
CA SER A 37 18.00 13.51 31.06
C SER A 37 17.70 12.02 30.91
N VAL A 38 18.43 11.32 30.04
CA VAL A 38 18.30 9.87 29.84
C VAL A 38 18.56 9.10 31.16
N SER A 39 19.62 9.45 31.87
CA SER A 39 19.95 8.84 33.18
C SER A 39 18.86 9.14 34.23
N THR A 40 18.32 10.36 34.24
CA THR A 40 17.24 10.75 35.16
C THR A 40 15.96 9.97 34.89
N TRP A 41 15.63 9.72 33.61
CA TRP A 41 14.44 8.96 33.24
C TRP A 41 14.53 7.51 33.70
N VAL A 42 15.68 6.87 33.49
CA VAL A 42 15.95 5.50 33.96
C VAL A 42 15.88 5.42 35.48
N GLN A 43 16.58 6.32 36.19
CA GLN A 43 16.63 6.29 37.67
C GLN A 43 15.26 6.50 38.32
N ARG A 44 14.40 7.32 37.70
CA ARG A 44 13.07 7.66 38.23
C ARG A 44 11.96 6.79 37.68
N ASN A 45 12.30 5.85 36.80
CA ASN A 45 11.35 5.11 35.97
C ASN A 45 10.29 6.04 35.34
N SER A 46 10.72 7.20 34.84
CA SER A 46 9.82 8.24 34.33
C SER A 46 9.69 8.16 32.82
N PHE A 47 8.46 8.15 32.35
CA PHE A 47 8.12 7.89 30.95
C PHE A 47 8.47 9.06 30.01
N PRO A 48 9.38 8.87 29.02
CA PRO A 48 9.85 9.94 28.14
C PRO A 48 8.99 10.07 26.87
N GLY A 49 7.70 10.39 27.02
CA GLY A 49 6.72 10.37 25.90
C GLY A 49 7.12 11.16 24.66
N LYS A 50 7.72 12.36 24.83
CA LYS A 50 8.19 13.18 23.70
C LYS A 50 9.32 12.50 22.92
N ALA A 51 10.24 11.82 23.61
CA ALA A 51 11.38 11.15 22.96
C ALA A 51 10.93 9.93 22.16
N ILE A 52 9.91 9.20 22.63
CA ILE A 52 9.34 8.04 21.94
C ILE A 52 8.69 8.47 20.61
N ILE A 53 7.88 9.53 20.65
CA ILE A 53 7.23 10.07 19.45
C ILE A 53 8.28 10.59 18.48
N GLN A 54 9.29 11.33 18.98
CA GLN A 54 10.39 11.83 18.17
C GLN A 54 11.16 10.69 17.50
N CYS A 55 11.48 9.64 18.23
CA CYS A 55 12.14 8.45 17.69
C CYS A 55 11.32 7.80 16.57
N SER A 56 10.01 7.64 16.77
CA SER A 56 9.14 7.06 15.75
C SER A 56 9.13 7.89 14.47
N LEU A 57 9.10 9.22 14.59
CA LEU A 57 9.13 10.14 13.44
C LEU A 57 10.48 10.16 12.73
N ASP A 58 11.58 10.13 13.48
CA ASP A 58 12.93 10.25 12.91
C ASP A 58 13.41 8.96 12.25
N THR A 59 13.13 7.81 12.88
CA THR A 59 13.68 6.51 12.47
C THR A 59 12.64 5.62 11.78
N GLY A 60 11.37 6.01 11.77
CA GLY A 60 10.27 5.16 11.32
C GLY A 60 9.98 3.96 12.22
N ALA A 61 10.50 3.95 13.46
CA ALA A 61 10.27 2.84 14.39
C ALA A 61 8.81 2.82 14.87
N ASP A 62 8.22 1.63 14.93
CA ASP A 62 6.83 1.43 15.37
C ASP A 62 6.65 1.85 16.84
N LEU A 63 5.63 2.68 17.10
CA LEU A 63 5.32 3.17 18.45
C LEU A 63 5.00 2.03 19.41
N ASN A 64 4.29 1.01 18.95
CA ASN A 64 3.95 -0.12 19.82
C ASN A 64 5.21 -0.92 20.17
N TRP A 65 6.11 -1.17 19.22
CA TRP A 65 7.41 -1.76 19.50
C TRP A 65 8.27 -0.91 20.46
N LEU A 66 8.31 0.41 20.28
CA LEU A 66 9.02 1.32 21.19
C LEU A 66 8.45 1.33 22.62
N LEU A 67 7.17 0.98 22.79
CA LEU A 67 6.49 0.95 24.09
C LEU A 67 6.52 -0.44 24.74
N THR A 68 6.15 -1.48 24.03
CA THR A 68 5.94 -2.83 24.57
C THR A 68 7.05 -3.83 24.21
N GLY A 69 7.91 -3.51 23.24
CA GLY A 69 8.94 -4.40 22.71
C GLY A 69 8.36 -5.46 21.77
N GLN A 70 7.03 -5.50 21.63
CA GLN A 70 6.34 -6.34 20.67
C GLN A 70 6.40 -5.62 19.34
N VAL A 71 7.06 -6.24 18.36
CA VAL A 71 6.90 -5.79 16.98
C VAL A 71 5.42 -5.92 16.65
N SER A 72 4.80 -4.82 16.23
CA SER A 72 3.60 -4.93 15.43
C SER A 72 4.03 -5.65 14.17
N SER A 73 3.95 -6.98 14.16
CA SER A 73 3.81 -7.67 12.89
C SER A 73 2.66 -6.94 12.21
N LEU A 74 2.90 -6.49 10.98
CA LEU A 74 1.82 -6.28 10.02
C LEU A 74 1.11 -7.61 9.92
N HIS A 75 0.28 -7.89 10.90
CA HIS A 75 -0.68 -8.94 10.86
C HIS A 75 -1.65 -8.46 9.79
N LEU A 76 -1.42 -8.92 8.57
CA LEU A 76 -2.49 -9.59 7.86
C LEU A 76 -3.03 -10.64 8.84
N GLN A 77 -3.90 -10.23 9.78
CA GLN A 77 -4.66 -11.19 10.55
C GLN A 77 -5.55 -11.86 9.52
N ASP A 78 -5.12 -13.00 8.99
CA ASP A 78 -6.01 -14.10 8.69
C ASP A 78 -6.63 -14.61 10.02
N SER A 79 -7.23 -13.70 10.81
CA SER A 79 -8.32 -14.12 11.68
C SER A 79 -9.42 -14.46 10.70
N SER A 80 -9.67 -15.75 10.50
CA SER A 80 -10.84 -16.19 9.75
C SER A 80 -12.03 -15.33 10.21
N PRO A 81 -12.67 -14.55 9.32
CA PRO A 81 -13.64 -13.56 9.74
C PRO A 81 -14.72 -14.30 10.53
N LEU A 82 -15.08 -13.79 11.72
CA LEU A 82 -16.15 -14.38 12.51
C LEU A 82 -17.39 -14.47 11.62
N LYS A 83 -18.05 -15.62 11.61
CA LYS A 83 -19.24 -15.86 10.78
C LYS A 83 -20.43 -16.27 11.64
N GLY A 84 -21.62 -15.85 11.24
CA GLY A 84 -22.87 -16.26 11.88
C GLY A 84 -23.02 -15.68 13.30
N LYS A 85 -23.49 -16.50 14.24
CA LYS A 85 -23.87 -16.06 15.59
C LYS A 85 -22.75 -15.34 16.37
N PRO A 86 -21.49 -15.82 16.38
CA PRO A 86 -20.41 -15.10 17.05
C PRO A 86 -20.20 -13.67 16.56
N LEU A 87 -20.31 -13.43 15.25
CA LEU A 87 -20.22 -12.08 14.67
C LEU A 87 -21.42 -11.22 15.09
N TYR A 88 -22.62 -11.80 15.09
CA TYR A 88 -23.82 -11.11 15.54
C TYR A 88 -23.74 -10.70 17.01
N ASP A 89 -23.28 -11.60 17.88
CA ASP A 89 -23.11 -11.34 19.31
C ASP A 89 -22.05 -10.24 19.56
N GLU A 90 -20.98 -10.21 18.76
CA GLU A 90 -19.97 -9.14 18.80
C GLU A 90 -20.54 -7.77 18.40
N ILE A 91 -21.30 -7.71 17.31
CA ILE A 91 -21.94 -6.47 16.85
C ILE A 91 -22.88 -5.93 17.92
N LEU A 92 -23.71 -6.80 18.53
CA LEU A 92 -24.61 -6.41 19.61
C LEU A 92 -23.86 -5.94 20.86
N ALA A 93 -22.73 -6.56 21.20
CA ALA A 93 -21.89 -6.13 22.31
C ALA A 93 -21.32 -4.72 22.11
N SER A 94 -21.12 -4.30 20.85
CA SER A 94 -20.61 -2.97 20.48
C SER A 94 -21.68 -1.86 20.47
N GLY A 95 -22.93 -2.17 20.84
CA GLY A 95 -24.04 -1.23 20.94
C GLY A 95 -23.84 -0.13 21.99
N GLY A 96 -24.76 0.84 22.05
CA GLY A 96 -24.74 1.91 23.04
C GLY A 96 -23.68 2.99 22.81
N LYS A 97 -22.90 3.31 23.85
CA LYS A 97 -21.93 4.43 23.82
C LYS A 97 -20.79 4.23 22.80
N PRO A 98 -20.18 3.04 22.66
CA PRO A 98 -19.10 2.80 21.70
C PRO A 98 -19.50 3.08 20.24
N VAL A 99 -20.58 2.46 19.75
CA VAL A 99 -21.06 2.69 18.37
C VAL A 99 -21.48 4.14 18.15
N LEU A 100 -22.15 4.77 19.12
CA LEU A 100 -22.52 6.17 19.02
C LEU A 100 -21.29 7.08 18.88
N ARG A 101 -20.21 6.80 19.65
CA ARG A 101 -18.99 7.59 19.53
C ARG A 101 -18.37 7.48 18.15
N ARG A 102 -18.31 6.27 17.59
CA ARG A 102 -17.77 6.04 16.24
C ARG A 102 -18.59 6.73 15.15
N ILE A 103 -19.92 6.74 15.26
CA ILE A 103 -20.79 7.49 14.34
C ILE A 103 -20.48 9.00 14.41
N LEU A 104 -20.36 9.56 15.63
CA LEU A 104 -20.01 10.98 15.79
C LEU A 104 -18.63 11.28 15.20
N ASP A 105 -17.63 10.43 15.46
CA ASP A 105 -16.29 10.59 14.90
C ASP A 105 -16.29 10.52 13.37
N ALA A 106 -17.09 9.63 12.77
CA ALA A 106 -17.24 9.50 11.32
C ALA A 106 -17.78 10.77 10.65
N TYR A 107 -18.73 11.44 11.30
CA TYR A 107 -19.29 12.71 10.85
C TYR A 107 -18.47 13.94 11.28
N GLY A 108 -17.50 13.78 12.19
CA GLY A 108 -16.78 14.90 12.80
C GLY A 108 -17.62 15.70 13.80
N PHE A 109 -18.68 15.10 14.36
CA PHE A 109 -19.55 15.72 15.34
C PHE A 109 -18.97 15.64 16.76
N THR A 110 -19.27 16.67 17.55
CA THR A 110 -18.87 16.73 18.96
C THR A 110 -20.05 16.44 19.89
N MET A 111 -21.27 16.73 19.44
CA MET A 111 -22.50 16.62 20.22
C MET A 111 -23.49 15.64 19.59
N GLN A 112 -24.17 14.86 20.44
CA GLN A 112 -25.24 13.93 19.99
C GLN A 112 -26.41 14.63 19.30
N LYS A 113 -26.62 15.92 19.63
CA LYS A 113 -27.67 16.73 19.01
C LYS A 113 -27.45 16.88 17.50
N GLU A 114 -26.20 17.04 17.06
CA GLU A 114 -25.85 17.21 15.65
C GLU A 114 -26.26 15.97 14.83
N LEU A 115 -26.05 14.77 15.39
CA LEU A 115 -26.51 13.53 14.79
C LEU A 115 -28.04 13.42 14.76
N GLY A 116 -28.71 13.86 15.83
CA GLY A 116 -30.17 13.88 15.90
C GLY A 116 -30.78 14.83 14.87
N ASP A 117 -30.20 16.02 14.70
CA ASP A 117 -30.63 17.01 13.73
C ASP A 117 -30.38 16.52 12.28
N LEU A 118 -29.26 15.82 12.03
CA LEU A 118 -28.95 15.26 10.70
C LEU A 118 -29.93 14.17 10.26
N LEU A 119 -30.27 13.25 11.17
CA LEU A 119 -31.08 12.06 10.86
C LEU A 119 -32.56 12.21 11.21
N ASP A 120 -32.97 13.38 11.69
CA ASP A 120 -34.30 13.65 12.24
C ASP A 120 -34.69 12.66 13.37
N ILE A 121 -33.73 12.40 14.28
CA ILE A 121 -33.88 11.48 15.41
C ILE A 121 -33.84 12.26 16.73
N SER A 122 -34.84 12.06 17.58
CA SER A 122 -34.87 12.73 18.89
C SER A 122 -33.67 12.36 19.77
N SER A 123 -33.16 13.32 20.56
CA SER A 123 -32.10 13.05 21.54
C SER A 123 -32.50 12.00 22.59
N GLY A 124 -33.80 11.83 22.84
CA GLY A 124 -34.33 10.77 23.72
C GLY A 124 -34.14 9.36 23.15
N THR A 125 -34.26 9.22 21.83
CA THR A 125 -33.99 7.96 21.12
C THR A 125 -32.51 7.60 21.23
N ILE A 126 -31.60 8.55 20.92
CA ILE A 126 -30.15 8.35 21.04
C ILE A 126 -29.75 8.01 22.49
N SER A 127 -30.34 8.72 23.46
CA SER A 127 -30.13 8.43 24.89
C SER A 127 -30.57 7.02 25.28
N THR A 128 -31.65 6.51 24.66
CA THR A 128 -32.14 5.15 24.89
C THR A 128 -31.15 4.13 24.34
N TRP A 129 -30.50 4.41 23.20
CA TRP A 129 -29.47 3.51 22.67
C TRP A 129 -28.33 3.31 23.65
N VAL A 130 -27.84 4.41 24.21
CA VAL A 130 -26.76 4.39 25.21
C VAL A 130 -27.19 3.63 26.47
N ARG A 131 -28.39 3.89 27.00
CA ARG A 131 -28.88 3.26 28.23
C ARG A 131 -29.13 1.76 28.09
N ARG A 132 -29.55 1.30 26.91
CA ARG A 132 -29.93 -0.10 26.65
C ARG A 132 -28.86 -0.90 25.91
N ASN A 133 -27.67 -0.32 25.72
CA ASN A 133 -26.62 -0.91 24.89
C ASN A 133 -27.13 -1.33 23.50
N PHE A 134 -28.06 -0.56 22.93
CA PHE A 134 -28.71 -0.88 21.66
C PHE A 134 -27.76 -0.58 20.50
N PHE A 135 -27.76 -1.45 19.49
CA PHE A 135 -27.00 -1.26 18.26
C PHE A 135 -27.93 -0.71 17.15
N PRO A 136 -27.81 0.57 16.76
CA PRO A 136 -28.65 1.16 15.71
C PRO A 136 -28.10 0.81 14.32
N GLY A 137 -28.39 -0.41 13.85
CA GLY A 137 -27.79 -0.95 12.62
C GLY A 137 -28.14 -0.18 11.36
N ASP A 138 -29.34 0.37 11.28
CA ASP A 138 -29.78 1.28 10.21
C ASP A 138 -28.92 2.55 10.16
N VAL A 139 -28.73 3.22 11.30
CA VAL A 139 -27.89 4.42 11.41
C VAL A 139 -26.43 4.13 11.10
N VAL A 140 -25.91 2.98 11.54
CA VAL A 140 -24.54 2.55 11.24
C VAL A 140 -24.34 2.37 9.73
N VAL A 141 -25.27 1.70 9.04
CA VAL A 141 -25.20 1.51 7.59
C VAL A 141 -25.32 2.85 6.86
N THR A 142 -26.25 3.71 7.26
CA THR A 142 -26.38 5.06 6.71
C THR A 142 -25.09 5.85 6.87
N CYS A 143 -24.50 5.86 8.06
CA CYS A 143 -23.24 6.55 8.35
C CYS A 143 -22.10 6.04 7.46
N ALA A 144 -21.97 4.71 7.28
CA ALA A 144 -20.96 4.12 6.42
C ALA A 144 -21.09 4.61 4.96
N LEU A 145 -22.32 4.62 4.42
CA LEU A 145 -22.59 5.04 3.05
C LEU A 145 -22.40 6.56 2.84
N ASP A 146 -22.76 7.36 3.84
CA ASP A 146 -22.72 8.82 3.75
C ASP A 146 -21.29 9.38 3.92
N THR A 147 -20.50 8.77 4.81
CA THR A 147 -19.15 9.25 5.15
C THR A 147 -18.02 8.49 4.45
N GLY A 148 -18.30 7.34 3.84
CA GLY A 148 -17.31 6.45 3.23
C GLY A 148 -16.38 5.77 4.25
N VAL A 149 -16.78 5.75 5.52
CA VAL A 149 -16.05 5.15 6.64
C VAL A 149 -16.37 3.65 6.70
N SER A 150 -15.38 2.82 7.08
CA SER A 150 -15.51 1.37 7.12
C SER A 150 -16.70 0.92 7.99
N LEU A 151 -17.58 0.10 7.40
CA LEU A 151 -18.70 -0.51 8.13
C LEU A 151 -18.20 -1.43 9.23
N GLU A 152 -17.11 -2.16 9.01
CA GLU A 152 -16.51 -3.04 10.02
C GLU A 152 -16.06 -2.21 11.24
N TRP A 153 -15.38 -1.09 10.99
CA TRP A 153 -14.95 -0.19 12.06
C TRP A 153 -16.15 0.43 12.78
N LEU A 154 -17.17 0.89 12.07
CA LEU A 154 -18.38 1.43 12.70
C LEU A 154 -19.10 0.37 13.55
N ALA A 155 -19.22 -0.86 13.06
CA ALA A 155 -19.95 -1.93 13.73
C ALA A 155 -19.18 -2.54 14.92
N THR A 156 -17.86 -2.71 14.80
CA THR A 156 -17.05 -3.48 15.76
C THR A 156 -16.05 -2.62 16.51
N GLY A 157 -15.61 -1.50 15.92
CA GLY A 157 -14.47 -0.71 16.39
C GLY A 157 -13.10 -1.28 16.00
N LYS A 158 -13.07 -2.39 15.24
CA LYS A 158 -11.85 -3.01 14.72
C LYS A 158 -11.53 -2.50 13.31
N GLY A 159 -10.28 -2.68 12.89
CA GLY A 159 -9.81 -2.21 11.58
C GLY A 159 -9.63 -0.70 11.52
N ASN A 160 -9.45 -0.17 10.32
CA ASN A 160 -9.23 1.25 10.09
C ASN A 160 -10.55 1.98 9.84
N MET A 161 -10.71 3.15 10.46
CA MET A 161 -11.88 4.01 10.29
C MET A 161 -12.12 4.36 8.82
N ARG A 162 -11.08 4.86 8.16
CA ARG A 162 -11.06 4.97 6.71
C ARG A 162 -10.03 3.96 6.23
N GLU A 163 -10.39 3.19 5.22
CA GLU A 163 -9.36 2.48 4.46
C GLU A 163 -8.37 3.55 4.01
N SER A 164 -7.09 3.38 4.36
CA SER A 164 -6.03 4.17 3.77
C SER A 164 -6.22 4.05 2.27
N LYS A 165 -6.33 5.18 1.56
CA LYS A 165 -6.27 5.25 0.10
C LYS A 165 -4.89 4.83 -0.44
N GLU A 166 -4.18 3.94 0.25
CA GLU A 166 -3.12 3.16 -0.33
C GLU A 166 -3.82 2.02 -1.10
N ALA A 167 -4.02 2.29 -2.39
CA ALA A 167 -4.58 1.41 -3.40
C ALA A 167 -6.06 1.00 -3.21
N SER A 168 -6.97 1.98 -3.36
CA SER A 168 -8.28 1.65 -3.91
C SER A 168 -8.07 0.98 -5.28
N ILE A 169 -8.67 -0.19 -5.47
CA ILE A 169 -8.70 -1.01 -6.69
C ILE A 169 -9.22 -0.24 -7.95
N SER A 170 -9.58 1.03 -7.80
CA SER A 170 -9.94 1.95 -8.90
C SER A 170 -8.76 2.50 -9.70
N ASP A 171 -7.52 2.47 -9.18
CA ASP A 171 -6.33 2.99 -9.87
C ASP A 171 -5.42 1.86 -10.40
N VAL A 172 -5.99 0.69 -10.69
CA VAL A 172 -5.24 -0.39 -11.32
C VAL A 172 -5.01 -0.02 -12.77
N LEU A 173 -3.80 0.48 -13.06
CA LEU A 173 -3.36 0.73 -14.43
C LEU A 173 -3.58 -0.53 -15.26
N THR A 174 -4.40 -0.38 -16.30
CA THR A 174 -4.86 -1.50 -17.12
C THR A 174 -4.21 -1.39 -18.49
N ILE A 175 -3.36 -2.35 -18.83
CA ILE A 175 -2.62 -2.41 -20.08
C ILE A 175 -3.17 -3.53 -20.96
N LYS A 176 -3.22 -3.32 -22.27
CA LYS A 176 -3.61 -4.39 -23.21
C LYS A 176 -2.59 -5.53 -23.13
N LYS A 177 -3.07 -6.76 -23.02
CA LYS A 177 -2.25 -7.96 -23.05
C LYS A 177 -2.40 -8.65 -24.40
N SER A 178 -1.29 -8.95 -25.04
CA SER A 178 -1.24 -9.74 -26.26
C SER A 178 -0.27 -10.91 -26.11
N ARG A 179 -0.52 -11.99 -26.84
CA ARG A 179 0.37 -13.14 -26.89
C ARG A 179 1.08 -13.17 -28.23
N LEU A 180 2.40 -13.32 -28.20
CA LEU A 180 3.21 -13.48 -29.40
C LEU A 180 3.22 -14.97 -29.80
N GLU A 181 2.50 -15.30 -30.87
CA GLU A 181 2.42 -16.65 -31.41
C GLU A 181 2.68 -16.63 -32.92
N SER A 182 3.66 -17.41 -33.38
CA SER A 182 3.99 -17.56 -34.81
C SER A 182 4.21 -16.24 -35.56
N GLY A 183 4.83 -15.26 -34.91
CA GLY A 183 5.10 -13.95 -35.50
C GLY A 183 3.93 -12.97 -35.46
N GLU A 184 2.83 -13.29 -34.78
CA GLU A 184 1.65 -12.43 -34.68
C GLU A 184 1.29 -12.14 -33.23
N LEU A 185 0.76 -10.94 -32.97
CA LEU A 185 0.19 -10.56 -31.69
C LEU A 185 -1.30 -10.89 -31.65
N LYS A 186 -1.66 -11.86 -30.82
CA LYS A 186 -3.07 -12.21 -30.57
C LYS A 186 -3.56 -11.54 -29.29
N ASP A 187 -4.82 -11.12 -29.27
CA ASP A 187 -5.42 -10.59 -28.06
C ASP A 187 -5.44 -11.65 -26.95
N ALA A 188 -4.99 -11.26 -25.75
CA ALA A 188 -4.88 -12.13 -24.60
C ALA A 188 -5.41 -11.44 -23.32
N GLY A 189 -6.29 -10.43 -23.50
CA GLY A 189 -6.98 -9.73 -22.43
C GLY A 189 -6.21 -8.51 -21.90
N ARG A 190 -6.08 -8.43 -20.57
CA ARG A 190 -5.56 -7.26 -19.88
C ARG A 190 -4.51 -7.64 -18.84
N TRP A 191 -3.51 -6.77 -18.66
CA TRP A 191 -2.45 -6.89 -17.67
C TRP A 191 -2.48 -5.69 -16.72
N HIS A 192 -2.19 -5.96 -15.45
CA HIS A 192 -2.33 -5.00 -14.36
C HIS A 192 -1.01 -4.91 -13.58
N PRO A 193 -0.07 -4.05 -14.01
CA PRO A 193 1.17 -3.82 -13.28
C PRO A 193 0.99 -2.89 -12.09
N ASP A 194 2.00 -2.93 -11.22
CA ASP A 194 2.29 -1.80 -10.33
C ASP A 194 2.74 -0.59 -11.19
N PRO A 195 2.07 0.58 -11.08
CA PRO A 195 2.43 1.76 -11.87
C PRO A 195 3.88 2.23 -11.67
N SER A 196 4.52 1.92 -10.54
CA SER A 196 5.92 2.27 -10.27
C SER A 196 6.91 1.56 -11.20
N MET A 197 6.49 0.47 -11.86
CA MET A 197 7.30 -0.25 -12.84
C MET A 197 7.37 0.44 -14.20
N ILE A 198 6.60 1.51 -14.40
CA ILE A 198 6.41 2.13 -15.72
C ILE A 198 7.00 3.54 -15.72
N PRO A 199 7.89 3.86 -16.68
CA PRO A 199 8.38 5.21 -16.86
C PRO A 199 7.22 6.17 -17.13
N ALA A 200 7.24 7.35 -16.51
CA ALA A 200 6.23 8.39 -16.71
C ALA A 200 6.13 8.90 -18.17
N SER A 201 7.14 8.61 -19.01
CA SER A 201 7.19 8.99 -20.42
C SER A 201 6.50 8.01 -21.37
N ALA A 202 6.01 6.87 -20.88
CA ALA A 202 5.40 5.85 -21.74
C ALA A 202 3.94 6.19 -22.06
N GLU A 203 3.59 6.15 -23.34
CA GLU A 203 2.27 6.62 -23.82
C GLU A 203 1.38 5.50 -24.34
N ASP A 204 1.93 4.59 -25.16
CA ASP A 204 1.16 3.49 -25.79
C ASP A 204 1.73 2.14 -25.40
N LEU A 205 1.14 1.52 -24.36
CA LEU A 205 1.68 0.33 -23.74
C LEU A 205 0.95 -0.95 -24.14
N VAL A 206 1.73 -1.98 -24.46
CA VAL A 206 1.24 -3.34 -24.67
C VAL A 206 2.10 -4.32 -23.89
N PHE A 207 1.47 -5.18 -23.10
CA PHE A 207 2.14 -6.31 -22.48
C PHE A 207 2.12 -7.51 -23.43
N VAL A 208 3.30 -7.94 -23.87
CA VAL A 208 3.47 -9.04 -24.81
C VAL A 208 3.94 -10.28 -24.05
N GLU A 209 3.12 -11.32 -24.08
CA GLU A 209 3.42 -12.62 -23.51
C GLU A 209 4.08 -13.53 -24.56
N GLY A 210 5.33 -13.92 -24.33
CA GLY A 210 6.02 -14.98 -25.05
C GLY A 210 6.12 -16.28 -24.24
N VAL A 211 6.83 -17.25 -24.82
CA VAL A 211 6.99 -18.60 -24.26
C VAL A 211 7.87 -18.58 -23.01
N ASN A 212 9.12 -18.13 -23.13
CA ASN A 212 10.10 -18.12 -22.03
C ASN A 212 10.25 -16.74 -21.37
N SER A 213 9.70 -15.71 -21.99
CA SER A 213 9.82 -14.33 -21.51
C SER A 213 8.58 -13.55 -21.89
N SER A 214 8.27 -12.53 -21.11
CA SER A 214 7.25 -11.53 -21.41
C SER A 214 7.86 -10.14 -21.37
N TRP A 215 7.25 -9.20 -22.07
CA TRP A 215 7.80 -7.87 -22.25
C TRP A 215 6.72 -6.80 -22.09
N LEU A 216 7.08 -5.68 -21.48
CA LEU A 216 6.31 -4.46 -21.62
C LEU A 216 6.88 -3.64 -22.77
N VAL A 217 6.03 -3.34 -23.74
CA VAL A 217 6.38 -2.64 -24.98
C VAL A 217 5.72 -1.28 -24.99
N ASP A 218 6.49 -0.25 -25.33
CA ASP A 218 5.98 1.07 -25.67
C ASP A 218 5.96 1.23 -27.20
N CYS A 219 4.75 1.26 -27.77
CA CYS A 219 4.46 1.34 -29.19
C CYS A 219 4.46 2.77 -29.73
N SER A 220 4.69 3.80 -28.89
CA SER A 220 4.81 5.19 -29.32
C SER A 220 6.08 5.46 -30.13
N ALA A 221 7.13 4.67 -29.93
CA ALA A 221 8.43 4.85 -30.55
C ALA A 221 8.49 4.28 -31.98
N SER A 222 8.66 5.15 -32.98
CA SER A 222 8.73 4.77 -34.40
C SER A 222 10.14 4.75 -34.99
N ASN A 223 11.15 5.23 -34.26
CA ASN A 223 12.54 5.31 -34.74
C ASN A 223 13.44 4.31 -34.02
N ILE A 224 13.94 3.30 -34.74
CA ILE A 224 14.90 2.32 -34.20
C ILE A 224 16.11 3.03 -33.58
N ALA A 225 16.43 2.68 -32.33
CA ALA A 225 17.63 3.10 -31.59
C ALA A 225 18.33 1.88 -30.97
N ASN A 226 19.46 2.10 -30.31
CA ASN A 226 20.12 1.01 -29.57
C ASN A 226 19.24 0.57 -28.39
N GLY A 227 19.19 -0.74 -28.14
CA GLY A 227 18.37 -1.31 -27.06
C GLY A 227 17.54 -2.48 -27.56
N ARG A 228 16.53 -2.89 -26.80
CA ARG A 228 15.66 -4.01 -27.15
C ARG A 228 14.34 -3.53 -27.75
N TRP A 229 13.92 -4.14 -28.84
CA TRP A 229 12.78 -3.70 -29.65
C TRP A 229 11.90 -4.88 -30.06
N LEU A 230 10.59 -4.61 -30.17
CA LEU A 230 9.66 -5.44 -30.91
C LEU A 230 9.70 -4.99 -32.38
N ILE A 231 10.08 -5.90 -33.27
CA ILE A 231 10.36 -5.60 -34.69
C ILE A 231 9.58 -6.56 -35.56
N SER A 232 8.99 -6.05 -36.64
CA SER A 232 8.43 -6.85 -37.71
C SER A 232 9.43 -6.99 -38.86
N ILE A 233 9.71 -8.23 -39.27
CA ILE A 233 10.52 -8.59 -40.42
C ILE A 233 9.64 -9.41 -41.36
N ASP A 234 9.41 -8.92 -42.58
CA ASP A 234 8.51 -9.53 -43.57
C ASP A 234 7.10 -9.86 -43.01
N GLY A 235 6.61 -9.03 -42.08
CA GLY A 235 5.31 -9.19 -41.44
C GLY A 235 5.32 -10.05 -40.17
N ALA A 236 6.40 -10.80 -39.88
CA ALA A 236 6.53 -11.58 -38.65
C ALA A 236 7.17 -10.74 -37.54
N LEU A 237 6.50 -10.63 -36.40
CA LEU A 237 6.96 -9.93 -35.21
C LEU A 237 7.85 -10.82 -34.34
N ASP A 238 8.96 -10.27 -33.87
CA ASP A 238 9.80 -10.87 -32.82
C ASP A 238 10.58 -9.79 -32.06
N VAL A 239 11.21 -10.18 -30.94
CA VAL A 239 11.97 -9.29 -30.07
C VAL A 239 13.47 -9.45 -30.31
N PHE A 240 14.15 -8.33 -30.59
CA PHE A 240 15.60 -8.29 -30.83
C PHE A 240 16.29 -7.21 -30.01
N ASP A 241 17.51 -7.51 -29.60
CA ASP A 241 18.49 -6.51 -29.19
C ASP A 241 19.13 -5.88 -30.44
N VAL A 242 19.09 -4.56 -30.51
CA VAL A 242 19.46 -3.75 -31.66
C VAL A 242 20.69 -2.91 -31.35
N VAL A 243 21.66 -2.95 -32.26
CA VAL A 243 22.81 -2.05 -32.29
C VAL A 243 22.88 -1.36 -33.65
N ARG A 244 22.72 -0.04 -33.69
CA ARG A 244 22.84 0.75 -34.92
C ARG A 244 24.29 0.83 -35.37
N LEU A 245 24.47 0.66 -36.67
CA LEU A 245 25.75 0.76 -37.36
C LEU A 245 25.72 1.95 -38.34
N PRO A 246 26.88 2.56 -38.65
CA PRO A 246 26.97 3.58 -39.69
C PRO A 246 26.44 3.07 -41.04
N GLY A 247 25.98 4.00 -41.88
CA GLY A 247 25.47 3.66 -43.22
C GLY A 247 24.04 3.12 -43.24
N GLY A 248 23.23 3.41 -42.21
CA GLY A 248 21.80 3.03 -42.19
C GLY A 248 21.56 1.54 -41.90
N LYS A 249 22.52 0.89 -41.25
CA LYS A 249 22.46 -0.52 -40.90
C LYS A 249 22.19 -0.72 -39.41
N ALA A 250 21.71 -1.90 -39.07
CA ALA A 250 21.58 -2.36 -37.71
C ALA A 250 22.04 -3.81 -37.61
N ARG A 251 22.62 -4.15 -36.46
CA ARG A 251 22.81 -5.52 -36.04
C ARG A 251 21.66 -5.89 -35.11
N LEU A 252 20.99 -6.99 -35.44
CA LEU A 252 19.92 -7.59 -34.65
C LEU A 252 20.43 -8.88 -34.03
N SER A 253 20.12 -9.07 -32.75
CA SER A 253 20.50 -10.28 -32.01
C SER A 253 19.36 -10.71 -31.09
N ASN A 254 19.10 -12.01 -31.02
CA ASN A 254 18.23 -12.62 -30.02
C ASN A 254 18.82 -13.98 -29.60
N LYS A 255 18.06 -14.79 -28.84
CA LYS A 255 18.53 -16.11 -28.37
C LYS A 255 18.76 -17.13 -29.50
N PHE A 256 18.26 -16.88 -30.71
CA PHE A 256 18.26 -17.84 -31.83
C PHE A 256 19.12 -17.41 -33.02
N ALA A 257 19.29 -16.10 -33.25
CA ALA A 257 19.97 -15.57 -34.41
C ALA A 257 20.67 -14.24 -34.10
N GLU A 258 21.75 -13.98 -34.85
CA GLU A 258 22.44 -12.70 -34.90
C GLU A 258 22.79 -12.39 -36.37
N PHE A 259 22.39 -11.22 -36.87
CA PHE A 259 22.63 -10.81 -38.25
C PHE A 259 22.61 -9.28 -38.40
N GLU A 260 23.12 -8.81 -39.54
CA GLU A 260 23.08 -7.40 -39.93
C GLU A 260 22.10 -7.19 -41.08
N CYS A 261 21.32 -6.11 -41.01
CA CYS A 261 20.36 -5.71 -42.03
C CYS A 261 20.35 -4.19 -42.22
N ASN A 262 19.70 -3.72 -43.28
CA ASN A 262 19.42 -2.29 -43.40
C ASN A 262 18.22 -1.94 -42.51
N LEU A 263 18.17 -0.69 -42.04
CA LEU A 263 17.02 -0.19 -41.29
C LEU A 263 15.74 -0.14 -42.14
N SER A 264 15.87 -0.12 -43.46
CA SER A 264 14.74 -0.19 -44.42
C SER A 264 14.08 -1.57 -44.47
N ASP A 265 14.80 -2.62 -44.04
CA ASP A 265 14.36 -4.01 -44.19
C ASP A 265 13.55 -4.47 -42.98
N ILE A 266 13.37 -3.59 -41.99
CA ILE A 266 12.72 -3.88 -40.71
C ILE A 266 11.72 -2.79 -40.35
N THR A 267 10.63 -3.17 -39.70
CA THR A 267 9.61 -2.22 -39.23
C THR A 267 9.56 -2.21 -37.69
N PRO A 268 9.89 -1.10 -37.02
CA PRO A 268 9.75 -0.99 -35.58
C PRO A 268 8.26 -1.05 -35.18
N SER A 269 7.95 -1.86 -34.18
CA SER A 269 6.61 -1.93 -33.58
C SER A 269 6.55 -1.44 -32.13
N GLY A 270 7.71 -1.29 -31.48
CA GLY A 270 7.83 -0.63 -30.20
C GLY A 270 9.14 -0.93 -29.48
N VAL A 271 9.47 -0.12 -28.48
CA VAL A 271 10.65 -0.30 -27.63
C VAL A 271 10.29 -1.11 -26.38
N ILE A 272 11.19 -2.00 -25.96
CA ILE A 272 10.98 -2.79 -24.74
C ILE A 272 11.40 -1.98 -23.52
N ILE A 273 10.49 -1.78 -22.56
CA ILE A 273 10.76 -1.10 -21.29
C ILE A 273 11.45 -2.06 -20.31
N PHE A 274 10.88 -3.25 -20.12
CA PHE A 274 11.49 -4.31 -19.32
C PHE A 274 11.12 -5.70 -19.85
N THR A 275 11.91 -6.69 -19.42
CA THR A 275 11.72 -8.11 -19.73
C THR A 275 11.47 -8.87 -18.42
N LEU A 276 10.45 -9.72 -18.42
CA LEU A 276 10.18 -10.70 -17.36
C LEU A 276 10.61 -12.08 -17.88
N GLU A 277 11.60 -12.70 -17.26
CA GLU A 277 12.00 -14.08 -17.61
C GLU A 277 11.20 -15.11 -16.81
N LYS A 278 10.71 -16.13 -17.50
CA LYS A 278 9.96 -17.25 -16.91
C LYS A 278 10.94 -18.39 -16.69
N HIS A 279 11.16 -18.77 -15.43
CA HIS A 279 11.86 -20.00 -15.06
C HIS A 279 10.78 -21.03 -14.71
N VAL A 280 10.37 -21.83 -15.70
CA VAL A 280 9.41 -22.94 -15.54
C VAL A 280 10.16 -24.26 -15.57
#